data_AF-A0A7X3P1W0-F1
#
_entry.id   AF-A0A7X3P1W0-F1
#
_cell.length_a   1.000
_cell.length_b   1.000
_cell.length_c   1.000
_cell.angle_alpha   90.00
_cell.angle_beta   90.00
_cell.angle_gamma   90.00
#
_symmetry.space_group_name_H-M   'P 1'
#
loop_
_entity.id
_entity.type
_entity.pdbx_description
1 polymer ?
#
loop_
_entity_poly.entity_id
_entity_poly.type
_entity_poly.pdbx_seq_one_letter_code
_entity_poly.pdbx_strand_id
1 'polypeptide(L)'
;MLLRKNGSLLVGALIVVYLLPIWLFPYFPTQDGVSHVYNSQILTEYNNPEYQFRDYYEINWYPFPNWLSHFSLAILMFVFPPLVAEKIFLSLYVILFPLAIHYFLEAVQRGRYPLVILSFTFIYNYLFLMGFYNFAVSVPLFFLALGYWWKHKDEMNRTRIILLNLLIVITYFAHLISYAFILFSIALLALFHFKRDLKRILITGCYLLPAAVLILVYLPTSDLLAGEPPEFGFGRIGELFSNLIGMHVLVAYAEPPNWISPSVSVLLLFLTAGTIWQNRKDPEESSFGQRAFLCLAGVLFGLYFILPNSIGPGGWVNDRLAILAVLAMFAWFRVLDPLPWRRVFTAIVVLLALVNILYVGIRFKNLNAEIHQFNAFVQQIGKNKVILPLHFDPRGSSKRVGIFVNAANYYCLDNGGINLGNYEIQFDYFPIRFNADFETPLEEKEWVQIVHWEPERIDLCDYADNVDYLLLWDTPDEPIVAEAIEACYTLVASEGKLKLFKGKR
;
A
#
# COMPACT_ATOMS: atom_id res chain seq x y z
N MET A 1 20.30 5.99 -29.84
CA MET A 1 21.04 6.46 -28.63
C MET A 1 20.46 7.75 -28.05
N LEU A 2 20.30 8.82 -28.84
CA LEU A 2 19.72 10.12 -28.40
C LEU A 2 18.31 10.01 -27.80
N LEU A 3 17.37 9.28 -28.44
CA LEU A 3 16.01 9.07 -27.91
C LEU A 3 16.00 8.31 -26.56
N ARG A 4 16.99 7.43 -26.33
CA ARG A 4 17.12 6.69 -25.08
C ARG A 4 17.62 7.61 -23.96
N LYS A 5 18.62 8.46 -24.27
CA LYS A 5 19.13 9.49 -23.35
C LYS A 5 18.02 10.48 -22.96
N ASN A 6 17.21 10.93 -23.91
CA ASN A 6 16.09 11.84 -23.65
C ASN A 6 14.97 11.18 -22.83
N GLY A 7 14.67 9.90 -23.08
CA GLY A 7 13.68 9.15 -22.30
C GLY A 7 14.10 8.97 -20.84
N SER A 8 15.37 8.64 -20.57
CA SER A 8 15.87 8.52 -19.20
C SER A 8 15.88 9.86 -18.46
N LEU A 9 16.23 10.96 -19.14
CA LEU A 9 16.15 12.31 -18.56
C LEU A 9 14.71 12.69 -18.18
N LEU A 10 13.75 12.37 -19.04
CA LEU A 10 12.33 12.64 -18.81
C LEU A 10 11.78 11.84 -17.62
N VAL A 11 12.12 10.55 -17.50
CA VAL A 11 11.77 9.73 -16.34
C VAL A 11 12.40 10.31 -15.07
N GLY A 12 13.68 10.70 -15.10
CA GLY A 12 14.35 11.33 -13.95
C GLY A 12 13.69 12.63 -13.53
N ALA A 13 13.33 13.50 -14.48
CA ALA A 13 12.61 14.74 -14.20
C ALA A 13 11.23 14.48 -13.59
N LEU A 14 10.48 13.49 -14.11
CA LEU A 14 9.19 13.11 -13.55
C LEU A 14 9.31 12.53 -12.15
N ILE A 15 10.36 11.75 -11.84
CA ILE A 15 10.63 11.29 -10.47
C ILE A 15 10.75 12.49 -9.53
N VAL A 16 11.57 13.49 -9.89
CA VAL A 16 11.73 14.71 -9.07
C VAL A 16 10.39 15.42 -8.85
N VAL A 17 9.59 15.59 -9.91
CA VAL A 17 8.26 16.21 -9.80
C VAL A 17 7.32 15.39 -8.91
N TYR A 18 7.34 14.06 -9.03
CA TYR A 18 6.50 13.17 -8.23
C TYR A 18 6.90 13.09 -6.75
N LEU A 19 8.13 13.49 -6.40
CA LEU A 19 8.54 13.65 -5.01
C LEU A 19 8.00 14.93 -4.37
N LEU A 20 7.61 15.95 -5.15
CA LEU A 20 7.22 17.25 -4.61
C LEU A 20 6.06 17.16 -3.60
N PRO A 21 4.94 16.44 -3.84
CA PRO A 21 3.87 16.39 -2.86
C PRO A 21 4.26 15.78 -1.51
N ILE A 22 5.28 14.91 -1.46
CA ILE A 22 5.76 14.34 -0.18
C ILE A 22 6.43 15.42 0.69
N TRP A 23 7.20 16.30 0.06
CA TRP A 23 8.07 17.25 0.77
C TRP A 23 7.47 18.66 0.90
N LEU A 24 6.54 19.04 0.03
CA LEU A 24 5.89 20.35 0.07
C LEU A 24 4.93 20.53 1.26
N PHE A 25 4.44 19.43 1.84
CA PHE A 25 3.45 19.48 2.91
C PHE A 25 3.96 18.83 4.20
N PRO A 26 3.51 19.30 5.38
CA PRO A 26 3.92 18.71 6.66
C PRO A 26 3.52 17.26 6.83
N TYR A 27 2.29 16.90 6.47
CA TYR A 27 1.72 15.56 6.61
C TYR A 27 1.53 14.88 5.26
N PHE A 28 1.71 13.57 5.23
CA PHE A 28 1.35 12.75 4.07
C PHE A 28 -0.05 12.15 4.29
N PRO A 29 -1.09 12.60 3.57
CA PRO A 29 -2.49 12.36 3.95
C PRO A 29 -2.98 10.95 3.57
N THR A 30 -2.54 9.95 4.32
CA THR A 30 -3.00 8.55 4.19
C THR A 30 -3.94 8.18 5.33
N GLN A 31 -4.68 7.09 5.16
CA GLN A 31 -5.54 6.54 6.21
C GLN A 31 -4.71 5.76 7.25
N ASP A 32 -3.86 4.82 6.82
CA ASP A 32 -3.11 3.94 7.73
C ASP A 32 -1.64 4.35 7.96
N GLY A 33 -1.09 5.26 7.15
CA GLY A 33 0.36 5.50 7.14
C GLY A 33 0.92 5.98 8.49
N VAL A 34 0.19 6.85 9.19
CA VAL A 34 0.60 7.33 10.53
C VAL A 34 0.59 6.21 11.57
N SER A 35 -0.23 5.16 11.41
CA SER A 35 -0.18 3.97 12.27
C SER A 35 1.13 3.22 12.07
N HIS A 36 1.57 3.05 10.83
CA HIS A 36 2.87 2.42 10.55
C HIS A 36 4.02 3.22 11.15
N VAL A 37 3.93 4.55 11.10
CA VAL A 37 4.92 5.46 11.71
C VAL A 37 4.94 5.29 13.24
N TYR A 38 3.78 5.34 13.89
CA TYR A 38 3.68 5.21 15.34
C TYR A 38 4.16 3.84 15.84
N ASN A 39 3.73 2.74 15.21
CA ASN A 39 4.19 1.40 15.59
C ASN A 39 5.69 1.20 15.34
N SER A 40 6.26 1.87 14.34
CA SER A 40 7.72 1.88 14.13
C SER A 40 8.48 2.68 15.18
N GLN A 41 7.87 3.76 15.70
CA GLN A 41 8.42 4.50 16.83
C GLN A 41 8.41 3.64 18.10
N ILE A 42 7.32 2.91 18.37
CA ILE A 42 7.26 1.94 19.48
C ILE A 42 8.42 0.94 19.36
N LEU A 43 8.67 0.38 18.17
CA LEU A 43 9.80 -0.53 17.94
C LEU A 43 11.16 0.12 18.23
N THR A 44 11.35 1.35 17.80
CA THR A 44 12.63 2.09 17.92
C THR A 44 12.91 2.45 19.38
N GLU A 45 11.88 2.94 20.07
CA GLU A 45 11.95 3.51 21.41
C GLU A 45 11.49 2.52 22.49
N TYR A 46 11.30 1.24 22.15
CA TYR A 46 10.76 0.22 23.04
C TYR A 46 11.53 0.10 24.36
N ASN A 47 12.83 0.39 24.33
CA ASN A 47 13.72 0.28 25.49
C ASN A 47 14.08 1.64 26.10
N ASN A 48 13.46 2.73 25.63
CA ASN A 48 13.71 4.07 26.15
C ASN A 48 13.11 4.21 27.56
N PRO A 49 13.90 4.47 28.61
CA PRO A 49 13.40 4.58 29.98
C PRO A 49 12.53 5.83 30.20
N GLU A 50 12.53 6.80 29.28
CA GLU A 50 11.61 7.94 29.35
C GLU A 50 10.17 7.57 28.95
N TYR A 51 9.97 6.46 28.24
CA TYR A 51 8.67 6.05 27.72
C TYR A 51 8.15 4.78 28.38
N GLN A 52 6.84 4.69 28.51
CA GLN A 52 6.15 3.56 29.15
C GLN A 52 5.78 2.45 28.16
N PHE A 53 6.41 2.37 26.98
CA PHE A 53 6.00 1.42 25.95
C PHE A 53 6.05 -0.05 26.41
N ARG A 54 6.94 -0.43 27.33
CA ARG A 54 7.00 -1.80 27.86
C ARG A 54 5.84 -2.16 28.78
N ASP A 55 5.24 -1.15 29.41
CA ASP A 55 4.12 -1.35 30.34
C ASP A 55 2.82 -1.64 29.57
N TYR A 56 2.78 -1.30 28.29
CA TYR A 56 1.60 -1.48 27.43
C TYR A 56 1.83 -2.48 26.30
N TYR A 57 3.00 -2.49 25.67
CA TYR A 57 3.22 -3.21 24.43
C TYR A 57 4.21 -4.36 24.56
N GLU A 58 4.06 -5.35 23.69
CA GLU A 58 5.06 -6.37 23.39
C GLU A 58 5.39 -6.38 21.90
N ILE A 59 6.62 -6.82 21.58
CA ILE A 59 7.06 -6.99 20.19
C ILE A 59 6.83 -8.44 19.76
N ASN A 60 5.98 -8.62 18.76
CA ASN A 60 5.76 -9.89 18.11
C ASN A 60 6.89 -10.18 17.10
N TRP A 61 7.95 -10.86 17.53
CA TRP A 61 9.12 -11.19 16.70
C TRP A 61 8.90 -12.29 15.66
N TYR A 62 7.68 -12.78 15.50
CA TYR A 62 7.39 -13.86 14.56
C TYR A 62 7.68 -13.40 13.10
N PRO A 63 8.24 -14.25 12.22
CA PRO A 63 8.63 -13.85 10.87
C PRO A 63 7.45 -13.89 9.88
N PHE A 64 6.36 -13.17 10.18
CA PHE A 64 5.21 -12.98 9.28
C PHE A 64 5.55 -11.99 8.13
N PRO A 65 4.75 -11.91 7.04
CA PRO A 65 4.86 -10.84 6.04
C PRO A 65 4.56 -9.45 6.65
N ASN A 66 4.69 -8.34 5.93
CA ASN A 66 4.40 -6.97 6.42
C ASN A 66 5.39 -6.37 7.45
N TRP A 67 6.60 -6.90 7.57
CA TRP A 67 7.66 -6.27 8.38
C TRP A 67 8.41 -5.13 7.68
N LEU A 68 8.42 -5.09 6.35
CA LEU A 68 9.37 -4.24 5.62
C LEU A 68 9.19 -2.75 5.91
N SER A 69 7.96 -2.23 5.90
CA SER A 69 7.74 -0.81 6.22
C SER A 69 8.13 -0.49 7.66
N HIS A 70 7.68 -1.29 8.63
CA HIS A 70 7.93 -1.04 10.04
C HIS A 70 9.41 -1.09 10.38
N PHE A 71 10.11 -2.12 9.89
CA PHE A 71 11.55 -2.24 10.09
C PHE A 71 12.32 -1.09 9.42
N SER A 72 11.93 -0.70 8.20
CA SER A 72 12.59 0.41 7.49
C SER A 72 12.37 1.75 8.19
N LEU A 73 11.15 2.03 8.64
CA LEU A 73 10.80 3.24 9.37
C LEU A 73 11.53 3.28 10.72
N ALA A 74 11.55 2.17 11.46
CA ALA A 74 12.27 2.08 12.73
C ALA A 74 13.77 2.37 12.57
N ILE A 75 14.41 1.82 11.52
CA ILE A 75 15.81 2.14 11.22
C ILE A 75 16.00 3.63 10.92
N LEU A 76 15.10 4.23 10.12
CA LEU A 76 15.18 5.65 9.78
C LEU A 76 14.98 6.53 11.02
N MET A 77 14.17 6.10 11.99
CA MET A 77 13.87 6.84 13.21
C MET A 77 15.04 6.95 14.19
N PHE A 78 16.09 6.11 14.06
CA PHE A 78 17.34 6.33 14.80
C PHE A 78 18.07 7.62 14.38
N VAL A 79 17.73 8.19 13.22
CA VAL A 79 18.42 9.37 12.64
C VAL A 79 17.46 10.53 12.40
N PHE A 80 16.20 10.25 12.06
CA PHE A 80 15.22 11.25 11.63
C PHE A 80 13.97 11.23 12.52
N PRO A 81 13.32 12.38 12.73
CA PRO A 81 12.00 12.40 13.39
C PRO A 81 10.96 11.56 12.62
N PRO A 82 9.91 11.07 13.28
CA PRO A 82 8.94 10.13 12.69
C PRO A 82 8.36 10.58 11.33
N LEU A 83 7.93 11.83 11.23
CA LEU A 83 7.36 12.37 9.98
C LEU A 83 8.38 12.52 8.85
N VAL A 84 9.66 12.72 9.18
CA VAL A 84 10.73 12.79 8.18
C VAL A 84 11.12 11.39 7.73
N ALA A 85 11.19 10.42 8.65
CA ALA A 85 11.40 9.02 8.34
C ALA A 85 10.33 8.49 7.37
N GLU A 86 9.07 8.83 7.59
CA GLU A 86 7.98 8.53 6.67
C GLU A 86 8.24 9.11 5.28
N LYS A 87 8.51 10.41 5.16
CA LYS A 87 8.77 11.06 3.86
C LYS A 87 9.93 10.44 3.10
N ILE A 88 11.00 10.04 3.80
CA ILE A 88 12.12 9.32 3.20
C ILE A 88 11.68 7.96 2.67
N PHE A 89 10.98 7.16 3.48
CA PHE A 89 10.44 5.86 3.06
C PHE A 89 9.54 5.97 1.83
N LEU A 90 8.60 6.93 1.82
CA LEU A 90 7.71 7.17 0.69
C LEU A 90 8.45 7.65 -0.55
N SER A 91 9.50 8.46 -0.37
CA SER A 91 10.36 8.88 -1.48
C SER A 91 11.08 7.70 -2.13
N LEU A 92 11.57 6.75 -1.33
CA LEU A 92 12.18 5.52 -1.84
C LEU A 92 11.16 4.71 -2.66
N TYR A 93 9.91 4.59 -2.22
CA TYR A 93 8.84 3.98 -3.01
C TYR A 93 8.61 4.69 -4.35
N VAL A 94 8.42 6.02 -4.35
CA VAL A 94 8.17 6.82 -5.55
C VAL A 94 9.32 6.72 -6.57
N ILE A 95 10.55 6.62 -6.09
CA ILE A 95 11.74 6.40 -6.95
C ILE A 95 11.77 4.96 -7.47
N LEU A 96 11.58 3.98 -6.58
CA LEU A 96 11.70 2.56 -6.91
C LEU A 96 10.65 2.12 -7.93
N PHE A 97 9.43 2.67 -7.87
CA PHE A 97 8.32 2.30 -8.74
C PHE A 97 8.62 2.40 -10.25
N PRO A 98 8.90 3.59 -10.82
CA PRO A 98 9.19 3.70 -12.25
C PRO A 98 10.51 3.03 -12.63
N LEU A 99 11.49 2.93 -11.73
CA LEU A 99 12.75 2.24 -12.00
C LEU A 99 12.55 0.71 -12.13
N ALA A 100 11.71 0.13 -11.28
CA ALA A 100 11.31 -1.26 -11.34
C ALA A 100 10.58 -1.58 -12.64
N ILE A 101 9.60 -0.76 -13.02
CA ILE A 101 8.87 -0.92 -14.29
C ILE A 101 9.81 -0.73 -15.48
N HIS A 102 10.72 0.24 -15.44
CA HIS A 102 11.72 0.41 -16.49
C HIS A 102 12.60 -0.83 -16.66
N TYR A 103 13.14 -1.36 -15.57
CA TYR A 103 13.97 -2.56 -15.56
C TYR A 103 13.20 -3.78 -16.09
N PHE A 104 11.97 -3.97 -15.60
CA PHE A 104 11.07 -5.02 -16.05
C PHE A 104 10.80 -4.96 -17.56
N LEU A 105 10.41 -3.79 -18.07
CA LEU A 105 10.10 -3.64 -19.49
C LEU A 105 11.36 -3.82 -20.34
N GLU A 106 12.51 -3.27 -19.97
CA GLU A 106 13.78 -3.45 -20.71
C GLU A 106 14.24 -4.92 -20.72
N ALA A 107 13.93 -5.70 -19.68
CA ALA A 107 14.21 -7.13 -19.64
C ALA A 107 13.39 -7.91 -20.68
N VAL A 108 12.15 -7.50 -20.94
CA VAL A 108 11.26 -8.14 -21.92
C VAL A 108 11.53 -7.63 -23.33
N GLN A 109 11.51 -6.31 -23.52
CA GLN A 109 11.80 -5.63 -24.77
C GLN A 109 12.27 -4.19 -24.54
N ARG A 110 13.37 -3.83 -25.20
CA ARG A 110 13.99 -2.51 -25.07
C ARG A 110 13.17 -1.39 -25.69
N GLY A 111 13.36 -0.17 -25.19
CA GLY A 111 12.88 1.06 -25.82
C GLY A 111 11.42 1.39 -25.53
N ARG A 112 10.87 0.98 -24.39
CA ARG A 112 9.46 1.19 -24.02
C ARG A 112 9.22 2.32 -23.01
N TYR A 113 10.03 3.38 -23.08
CA TYR A 113 9.94 4.51 -22.14
C TYR A 113 8.54 5.17 -22.04
N PRO A 114 7.68 5.25 -23.08
CA PRO A 114 6.36 5.84 -22.89
C PRO A 114 5.47 5.03 -21.93
N LEU A 115 5.65 3.70 -21.86
CA LEU A 115 4.93 2.85 -20.92
C LEU A 115 5.46 3.03 -19.48
N VAL A 116 6.76 3.30 -19.32
CA VAL A 116 7.34 3.69 -18.02
C VAL A 116 6.75 5.02 -17.56
N ILE A 117 6.56 5.99 -18.46
CA ILE A 117 5.93 7.27 -18.12
C ILE A 117 4.45 7.05 -17.76
N LEU A 118 3.73 6.20 -18.52
CA LEU A 118 2.35 5.85 -18.18
C LEU A 118 2.25 5.21 -16.78
N SER A 119 3.23 4.43 -16.33
CA SER A 119 3.19 3.84 -14.99
C SER A 119 3.25 4.86 -13.85
N PHE A 120 3.63 6.13 -14.11
CA PHE A 120 3.57 7.19 -13.08
C PHE A 120 2.14 7.44 -12.58
N THR A 121 1.12 7.20 -13.42
CA THR A 121 -0.29 7.35 -12.98
C THR A 121 -0.69 6.32 -11.92
N PHE A 122 0.13 5.29 -11.70
CA PHE A 122 -0.10 4.23 -10.71
C PHE A 122 0.69 4.45 -9.40
N ILE A 123 1.51 5.49 -9.29
CA ILE A 123 2.32 5.73 -8.07
C ILE A 123 1.40 6.13 -6.92
N TYR A 124 0.63 7.21 -7.07
CA TYR A 124 -0.34 7.68 -6.07
C TYR A 124 -1.70 6.98 -6.22
N ASN A 125 -1.67 5.64 -6.31
CA ASN A 125 -2.86 4.82 -6.43
C ASN A 125 -3.64 4.74 -5.11
N TYR A 126 -4.88 4.25 -5.18
CA TYR A 126 -5.79 4.10 -4.05
C TYR A 126 -5.15 3.34 -2.87
N LEU A 127 -4.51 2.19 -3.12
CA LEU A 127 -3.96 1.34 -2.06
C LEU A 127 -2.76 1.99 -1.37
N PHE A 128 -1.93 2.73 -2.10
CA PHE A 128 -0.85 3.51 -1.50
C PHE A 128 -1.40 4.64 -0.62
N LEU A 129 -2.44 5.35 -1.08
CA LEU A 129 -3.05 6.45 -0.35
C LEU A 129 -3.98 6.00 0.79
N MET A 130 -4.46 4.77 0.78
CA MET A 130 -5.00 4.09 1.96
C MET A 130 -3.94 3.88 3.04
N GLY A 131 -2.65 3.96 2.71
CA GLY A 131 -1.55 3.73 3.65
C GLY A 131 -1.02 2.30 3.65
N PHE A 132 -1.38 1.45 2.68
CA PHE A 132 -0.86 0.07 2.60
C PHE A 132 0.61 0.04 2.12
N TYR A 133 1.53 0.61 2.91
CA TYR A 133 2.93 0.85 2.56
C TYR A 133 3.66 -0.42 2.17
N ASN A 134 3.47 -1.48 2.95
CA ASN A 134 3.97 -2.82 2.69
C ASN A 134 3.52 -3.39 1.34
N PHE A 135 2.23 -3.28 1.01
CA PHE A 135 1.75 -3.65 -0.32
C PHE A 135 2.34 -2.74 -1.41
N ALA A 136 2.31 -1.43 -1.23
CA ALA A 136 2.76 -0.46 -2.21
C ALA A 136 4.22 -0.72 -2.61
N VAL A 137 5.13 -0.90 -1.66
CA VAL A 137 6.54 -1.22 -1.92
C VAL A 137 6.74 -2.63 -2.51
N SER A 138 5.84 -3.58 -2.22
CA SER A 138 5.89 -4.92 -2.81
C SER A 138 5.63 -4.93 -4.32
N VAL A 139 4.89 -3.95 -4.86
CA VAL A 139 4.59 -3.85 -6.30
C VAL A 139 5.86 -3.64 -7.15
N PRO A 140 6.73 -2.64 -6.90
CA PRO A 140 7.99 -2.56 -7.63
C PRO A 140 8.91 -3.75 -7.38
N LEU A 141 8.95 -4.31 -6.17
CA LEU A 141 9.75 -5.50 -5.88
C LEU A 141 9.29 -6.70 -6.70
N PHE A 142 7.98 -6.86 -6.90
CA PHE A 142 7.39 -7.84 -7.81
C PHE A 142 7.92 -7.68 -9.23
N PHE A 143 7.88 -6.48 -9.80
CA PHE A 143 8.34 -6.25 -11.17
C PHE A 143 9.86 -6.33 -11.31
N LEU A 144 10.62 -5.94 -10.28
CA LEU A 144 12.07 -6.15 -10.23
C LEU A 144 12.41 -7.64 -10.24
N ALA A 145 11.81 -8.45 -9.38
CA ALA A 145 12.04 -9.89 -9.31
C ALA A 145 11.65 -10.57 -10.63
N LEU A 146 10.48 -10.23 -11.18
CA LEU A 146 9.98 -10.81 -12.43
C LEU A 146 10.86 -10.43 -13.63
N GLY A 147 11.24 -9.16 -13.74
CA GLY A 147 12.18 -8.68 -14.76
C GLY A 147 13.57 -9.29 -14.60
N TYR A 148 14.02 -9.47 -13.36
CA TYR A 148 15.34 -10.02 -13.04
C TYR A 148 15.42 -11.49 -13.43
N TRP A 149 14.41 -12.27 -13.06
CA TRP A 149 14.30 -13.65 -13.50
C TRP A 149 14.20 -13.73 -15.02
N TRP A 150 13.31 -12.96 -15.66
CA TRP A 150 13.12 -13.01 -17.10
C TRP A 150 14.40 -12.72 -17.88
N LYS A 151 15.20 -11.74 -17.42
CA LYS A 151 16.47 -11.37 -18.04
C LYS A 151 17.54 -12.46 -17.96
N HIS A 152 17.55 -13.25 -16.88
CA HIS A 152 18.63 -14.19 -16.57
C HIS A 152 18.21 -15.67 -16.61
N LYS A 153 16.95 -15.98 -16.93
CA LYS A 153 16.38 -17.33 -16.93
C LYS A 153 17.20 -18.38 -17.68
N ASP A 154 17.86 -18.00 -18.77
CA ASP A 154 18.65 -18.92 -19.62
C ASP A 154 20.07 -19.18 -19.09
N GLU A 155 20.55 -18.37 -18.14
CA GLU A 155 21.93 -18.40 -17.63
C GLU A 155 21.96 -18.19 -16.10
N MET A 156 21.17 -18.97 -15.36
CA MET A 156 21.10 -18.79 -13.92
C MET A 156 22.36 -19.35 -13.24
N ASN A 157 23.18 -18.48 -12.63
CA ASN A 157 24.35 -18.86 -11.84
C ASN A 157 24.11 -18.62 -10.34
N ARG A 158 25.02 -19.07 -9.47
CA ARG A 158 24.87 -18.98 -8.01
C ARG A 158 24.55 -17.57 -7.52
N THR A 159 25.30 -16.57 -7.99
CA THR A 159 25.08 -15.16 -7.64
C THR A 159 23.68 -14.70 -8.07
N ARG A 160 23.26 -15.08 -9.28
CA ARG A 160 21.95 -14.69 -9.81
C ARG A 160 20.81 -15.32 -9.01
N ILE A 161 20.97 -16.58 -8.59
CA ILE A 161 20.02 -17.29 -7.71
C ILE A 161 19.90 -16.59 -6.35
N ILE A 162 21.03 -16.24 -5.73
CA ILE A 162 21.05 -15.57 -4.42
C ILE A 162 20.32 -14.23 -4.50
N LEU A 163 20.62 -13.41 -5.51
CA LEU A 163 19.97 -12.11 -5.71
C LEU A 163 18.46 -12.24 -5.97
N LEU A 164 18.04 -13.25 -6.75
CA LEU A 164 16.61 -13.50 -6.96
C LEU A 164 15.90 -13.92 -5.67
N ASN A 165 16.49 -14.84 -4.89
CA ASN A 165 15.92 -15.24 -3.61
C ASN A 165 15.87 -14.07 -2.63
N LEU A 166 16.91 -13.23 -2.57
CA LEU A 166 16.90 -12.02 -1.74
C LEU A 166 15.74 -11.08 -2.11
N LEU A 167 15.50 -10.85 -3.40
CA LEU A 167 14.36 -10.05 -3.86
C LEU A 167 13.01 -10.67 -3.44
N ILE A 168 12.87 -11.99 -3.56
CA ILE A 168 11.64 -12.69 -3.17
C ILE A 168 11.44 -12.65 -1.64
N VAL A 169 12.50 -12.85 -0.85
CA VAL A 169 12.47 -12.77 0.62
C VAL A 169 12.13 -11.35 1.09
N ILE A 170 12.73 -10.32 0.49
CA ILE A 170 12.36 -8.92 0.78
C ILE A 170 10.89 -8.67 0.41
N THR A 171 10.41 -9.25 -0.70
CA THR A 171 8.99 -9.14 -1.08
C THR A 171 8.08 -9.89 -0.12
N TYR A 172 8.50 -11.02 0.45
CA TYR A 172 7.75 -11.72 1.49
C TYR A 172 7.53 -10.84 2.71
N PHE A 173 8.61 -10.24 3.23
CA PHE A 173 8.50 -9.30 4.34
C PHE A 173 7.79 -7.99 3.96
N ALA A 174 7.72 -7.65 2.68
CA ALA A 174 6.85 -6.57 2.20
C ALA A 174 5.39 -6.98 2.25
N HIS A 175 4.96 -7.99 1.48
CA HIS A 175 3.55 -8.37 1.40
C HIS A 175 3.35 -9.77 0.80
N LEU A 176 2.49 -10.59 1.45
CA LEU A 176 2.25 -11.99 1.09
C LEU A 176 1.73 -12.18 -0.35
N ILE A 177 0.74 -11.39 -0.76
CA ILE A 177 0.12 -11.47 -2.10
C ILE A 177 1.17 -11.31 -3.20
N SER A 178 1.96 -10.24 -3.17
CA SER A 178 2.99 -9.99 -4.18
C SER A 178 4.05 -11.09 -4.19
N TYR A 179 4.47 -11.56 -3.00
CA TYR A 179 5.39 -12.69 -2.88
C TYR A 179 4.84 -13.97 -3.54
N ALA A 180 3.61 -14.36 -3.23
CA ALA A 180 2.98 -15.54 -3.80
C ALA A 180 2.84 -15.40 -5.33
N PHE A 181 2.46 -14.22 -5.80
CA PHE A 181 2.36 -13.95 -7.23
C PHE A 181 3.71 -13.89 -7.93
N ILE A 182 4.83 -13.53 -7.29
CA ILE A 182 6.17 -13.68 -7.90
C ILE A 182 6.43 -15.17 -8.19
N LEU A 183 6.28 -16.03 -7.17
CA LEU A 183 6.54 -17.47 -7.30
C LEU A 183 5.64 -18.09 -8.37
N PHE A 184 4.35 -17.77 -8.33
CA PHE A 184 3.39 -18.19 -9.34
C PHE A 184 3.76 -17.71 -10.74
N SER A 185 4.08 -16.42 -10.90
CA SER A 185 4.41 -15.83 -12.20
C SER A 185 5.69 -16.43 -12.79
N ILE A 186 6.72 -16.64 -11.97
CA ILE A 186 7.96 -17.27 -12.41
C ILE A 186 7.70 -18.73 -12.81
N ALA A 187 6.95 -19.50 -12.01
CA ALA A 187 6.60 -20.88 -12.34
C ALA A 187 5.84 -20.96 -13.67
N LEU A 188 4.82 -20.12 -13.86
CA LEU A 188 4.04 -20.05 -15.09
C LEU A 188 4.92 -19.70 -16.30
N LEU A 189 5.73 -18.64 -16.19
CA LEU A 189 6.60 -18.22 -17.27
C LEU A 189 7.70 -19.25 -17.57
N ALA A 190 8.19 -20.00 -16.57
CA ALA A 190 9.14 -21.08 -16.77
C ALA A 190 8.52 -22.23 -17.58
N LEU A 191 7.26 -22.60 -17.29
CA LEU A 191 6.50 -23.57 -18.07
C LEU A 191 6.34 -23.11 -19.52
N PHE A 192 6.01 -21.84 -19.74
CA PHE A 192 5.87 -21.29 -21.10
C PHE A 192 7.20 -21.23 -21.85
N HIS A 193 8.27 -20.77 -21.21
CA HIS A 193 9.57 -20.53 -21.83
C HIS A 193 10.32 -21.82 -22.12
N PHE A 194 10.46 -22.70 -21.13
CA PHE A 194 11.19 -23.96 -21.27
C PHE A 194 10.35 -25.08 -21.89
N LYS A 195 9.02 -24.94 -21.93
CA LYS A 195 8.08 -25.88 -22.58
C LYS A 195 8.29 -27.32 -22.13
N ARG A 196 8.97 -28.14 -22.95
CA ARG A 196 9.22 -29.57 -22.72
C ARG A 196 10.55 -29.86 -22.01
N ASP A 197 11.38 -28.85 -21.75
CA ASP A 197 12.62 -29.01 -20.97
C ASP A 197 12.30 -29.10 -19.47
N LEU A 198 11.85 -30.28 -19.06
CA LEU A 198 11.48 -30.58 -17.68
C LEU A 198 12.66 -30.36 -16.72
N LYS A 199 13.90 -30.59 -17.18
CA LYS A 199 15.10 -30.38 -16.37
C LYS A 199 15.23 -28.91 -15.98
N ARG A 200 15.08 -27.96 -16.91
CA ARG A 200 15.15 -26.52 -16.60
C ARG A 200 13.98 -26.04 -15.74
N ILE A 201 12.79 -26.61 -15.93
CA ILE A 201 11.61 -26.32 -15.09
C ILE A 201 11.87 -26.78 -13.65
N LEU A 202 12.36 -28.01 -13.45
CA LEU A 202 12.70 -28.53 -12.13
C LEU A 202 13.83 -27.75 -11.47
N ILE A 203 14.90 -27.40 -12.20
CA ILE A 203 15.97 -26.53 -11.70
C ILE A 203 15.41 -25.19 -11.22
N THR A 204 14.44 -24.62 -11.97
CA THR A 204 13.74 -23.39 -11.57
C THR A 204 12.98 -23.57 -10.26
N GLY A 205 12.25 -24.67 -10.11
CA GLY A 205 11.63 -25.02 -8.82
C GLY A 205 12.65 -25.15 -7.69
N CYS A 206 13.75 -25.87 -7.91
CA CYS A 206 14.77 -26.10 -6.89
C CYS A 206 15.40 -24.82 -6.36
N TYR A 207 15.73 -23.84 -7.22
CA TYR A 207 16.36 -22.61 -6.74
C TYR A 207 15.37 -21.60 -6.16
N LEU A 208 14.06 -21.74 -6.42
CA LEU A 208 13.02 -20.94 -5.77
C LEU A 208 12.58 -21.52 -4.43
N LEU A 209 12.85 -22.81 -4.20
CA LEU A 209 12.46 -23.53 -2.99
C LEU A 209 12.86 -22.81 -1.69
N PRO A 210 14.09 -22.25 -1.53
CA PRO A 210 14.47 -21.59 -0.29
C PRO A 210 13.54 -20.42 0.08
N ALA A 211 13.20 -19.57 -0.90
CA ALA A 211 12.25 -18.49 -0.67
C ALA A 211 10.82 -19.03 -0.50
N ALA A 212 10.42 -20.04 -1.28
CA ALA A 212 9.08 -20.62 -1.26
C ALA A 212 8.70 -21.21 0.12
N VAL A 213 9.68 -21.75 0.86
CA VAL A 213 9.48 -22.33 2.19
C VAL A 213 9.00 -21.30 3.22
N LEU A 214 9.20 -20.00 3.01
CA LEU A 214 8.71 -18.96 3.93
C LEU A 214 7.19 -18.99 4.11
N ILE A 215 6.44 -19.45 3.10
CA ILE A 215 4.98 -19.60 3.24
C ILE A 215 4.61 -20.61 4.33
N LEU A 216 5.43 -21.65 4.51
CA LEU A 216 5.22 -22.69 5.53
C LEU A 216 5.54 -22.19 6.93
N VAL A 217 6.25 -21.07 7.06
CA VAL A 217 6.52 -20.43 8.35
C VAL A 217 5.29 -19.64 8.80
N TYR A 218 4.68 -18.86 7.90
CA TYR A 218 3.54 -18.01 8.27
C TYR A 218 2.20 -18.75 8.30
N LEU A 219 1.91 -19.57 7.29
CA LEU A 219 0.56 -20.13 7.09
C LEU A 219 0.02 -20.92 8.30
N PRO A 220 0.82 -21.74 9.03
CA PRO A 220 0.31 -22.51 10.17
C PRO A 220 -0.11 -21.67 11.37
N THR A 221 0.43 -20.46 11.51
CA THR A 221 0.17 -19.56 12.65
C THR A 221 -0.72 -18.39 12.29
N SER A 222 -1.11 -18.28 11.02
CA SER A 222 -1.87 -17.14 10.52
C SER A 222 -3.37 -17.35 10.62
N ASP A 223 -4.10 -16.28 10.90
CA ASP A 223 -5.56 -16.22 10.79
C ASP A 223 -6.07 -16.24 9.34
N LEU A 224 -5.19 -16.36 8.34
CA LEU A 224 -5.56 -16.34 6.92
C LEU A 224 -6.55 -17.46 6.53
N LEU A 225 -6.46 -18.61 7.21
CA LEU A 225 -7.35 -19.75 7.02
C LEU A 225 -8.40 -19.86 8.14
N ALA A 226 -8.46 -18.89 9.04
CA ALA A 226 -9.49 -18.81 10.06
C ALA A 226 -10.78 -18.23 9.46
N GLY A 227 -11.93 -18.72 9.92
CA GLY A 227 -13.24 -18.28 9.45
C GLY A 227 -13.80 -19.10 8.27
N GLU A 228 -14.73 -18.49 7.55
CA GLU A 228 -15.40 -19.15 6.43
C GLU A 228 -14.47 -19.33 5.23
N PRO A 229 -14.60 -20.45 4.49
CA PRO A 229 -13.77 -20.68 3.33
C PRO A 229 -13.99 -19.57 2.28
N PRO A 230 -12.92 -19.08 1.63
CA PRO A 230 -13.03 -18.03 0.64
C PRO A 230 -13.98 -18.43 -0.50
N GLU A 231 -14.97 -17.58 -0.80
CA GLU A 231 -15.90 -17.82 -1.90
C GLU A 231 -15.27 -17.47 -3.24
N PHE A 232 -14.84 -18.50 -3.97
CA PHE A 232 -14.40 -18.35 -5.37
C PHE A 232 -15.59 -18.38 -6.30
N GLY A 233 -15.65 -17.47 -7.27
CA GLY A 233 -16.70 -17.54 -8.27
C GLY A 233 -16.86 -16.29 -9.13
N PHE A 234 -17.77 -16.37 -10.08
CA PHE A 234 -18.03 -15.32 -11.07
C PHE A 234 -19.20 -14.39 -10.68
N GLY A 235 -19.74 -14.50 -9.46
CA GLY A 235 -20.91 -13.73 -9.03
C GLY A 235 -20.72 -12.21 -9.09
N ARG A 236 -19.47 -11.74 -8.97
CA ARG A 236 -19.11 -10.30 -8.99
C ARG A 236 -18.50 -9.84 -10.32
N ILE A 237 -18.57 -10.64 -11.39
CA ILE A 237 -17.87 -10.34 -12.64
C ILE A 237 -18.26 -8.98 -13.25
N GLY A 238 -19.54 -8.60 -13.16
CA GLY A 238 -20.02 -7.31 -13.68
C GLY A 238 -19.46 -6.12 -12.90
N GLU A 239 -19.46 -6.21 -11.57
CA GLU A 239 -18.89 -5.19 -10.68
C GLU A 239 -17.36 -5.09 -10.90
N LEU A 240 -16.65 -6.22 -10.87
CA LEU A 240 -15.20 -6.28 -11.06
C LEU A 240 -14.80 -5.79 -12.45
N PHE A 241 -15.61 -6.05 -13.48
CA PHE A 241 -15.36 -5.54 -14.82
C PHE A 241 -15.53 -4.02 -14.87
N SER A 242 -16.58 -3.49 -14.22
CA SER A 242 -16.79 -2.05 -14.05
C SER A 242 -15.62 -1.40 -13.30
N ASN A 243 -15.18 -1.98 -12.18
CA ASN A 243 -14.06 -1.49 -11.39
C ASN A 243 -12.75 -1.48 -12.19
N LEU A 244 -12.53 -2.51 -13.02
CA LEU A 244 -11.36 -2.62 -13.88
C LEU A 244 -11.39 -1.60 -15.01
N ILE A 245 -12.46 -1.54 -15.82
CA ILE A 245 -12.56 -0.57 -16.93
C ILE A 245 -12.59 0.87 -16.39
N GLY A 246 -13.25 1.10 -15.26
CA GLY A 246 -13.27 2.35 -14.53
C GLY A 246 -11.95 2.66 -13.81
N MET A 247 -10.95 1.77 -13.84
CA MET A 247 -9.64 1.97 -13.20
C MET A 247 -9.78 2.51 -11.76
N HIS A 248 -10.72 1.94 -10.98
CA HIS A 248 -11.07 2.46 -9.64
C HIS A 248 -9.85 2.50 -8.71
N VAL A 249 -8.88 1.62 -8.94
CA VAL A 249 -7.63 1.57 -8.18
C VAL A 249 -6.77 2.85 -8.32
N LEU A 250 -7.03 3.73 -9.29
CA LEU A 250 -6.31 4.99 -9.48
C LEU A 250 -6.91 6.16 -8.68
N VAL A 251 -8.08 5.98 -8.04
CA VAL A 251 -8.85 7.08 -7.44
C VAL A 251 -8.90 6.94 -5.92
N ALA A 252 -8.22 7.84 -5.21
CA ALA A 252 -8.11 7.78 -3.75
C ALA A 252 -9.01 8.78 -2.99
N TYR A 253 -9.06 10.05 -3.42
CA TYR A 253 -9.74 11.11 -2.65
C TYR A 253 -11.06 11.59 -3.27
N ALA A 254 -11.52 10.95 -4.33
CA ALA A 254 -12.77 11.28 -5.04
C ALA A 254 -13.61 10.01 -5.19
N GLU A 255 -14.88 10.19 -5.55
CA GLU A 255 -15.72 9.06 -5.95
C GLU A 255 -15.22 8.50 -7.29
N PRO A 256 -15.01 7.18 -7.41
CA PRO A 256 -14.69 6.55 -8.68
C PRO A 256 -15.97 6.39 -9.55
N PRO A 257 -15.87 6.56 -10.89
CA PRO A 257 -14.70 7.00 -11.64
C PRO A 257 -14.48 8.53 -11.55
N ASN A 258 -13.22 8.95 -11.48
CA ASN A 258 -12.80 10.35 -11.58
C ASN A 258 -12.02 10.58 -12.89
N TRP A 259 -11.68 11.80 -13.29
CA TRP A 259 -11.04 12.15 -14.57
C TRP A 259 -9.83 11.28 -14.98
N ILE A 260 -9.02 10.81 -14.02
CA ILE A 260 -7.84 9.95 -14.27
C ILE A 260 -8.24 8.55 -14.78
N SER A 261 -9.37 8.04 -14.29
CA SER A 261 -9.90 6.73 -14.62
C SER A 261 -10.17 6.54 -16.12
N PRO A 262 -11.07 7.32 -16.77
CA PRO A 262 -11.32 7.18 -18.19
C PRO A 262 -10.09 7.56 -19.02
N SER A 263 -9.25 8.49 -18.56
CA SER A 263 -8.02 8.88 -19.27
C SER A 263 -7.04 7.71 -19.41
N VAL A 264 -6.75 7.02 -18.31
CA VAL A 264 -5.87 5.84 -18.34
C VAL A 264 -6.54 4.67 -19.05
N SER A 265 -7.83 4.42 -18.79
CA SER A 265 -8.58 3.35 -19.44
C SER A 265 -8.59 3.47 -20.97
N VAL A 266 -8.86 4.66 -21.50
CA VAL A 266 -8.82 4.93 -22.95
C VAL A 266 -7.42 4.69 -23.52
N LEU A 267 -6.35 5.09 -22.83
CA LEU A 267 -4.99 4.83 -23.29
C LEU A 267 -4.66 3.33 -23.29
N LEU A 268 -5.09 2.58 -22.26
CA LEU A 268 -4.90 1.13 -22.20
C LEU A 268 -5.70 0.40 -23.29
N LEU A 269 -6.95 0.82 -23.55
CA LEU A 269 -7.76 0.29 -24.64
C LEU A 269 -7.16 0.61 -26.01
N PHE A 270 -6.67 1.84 -26.20
CA PHE A 270 -5.96 2.24 -27.41
C PHE A 270 -4.69 1.41 -27.63
N LEU A 271 -3.87 1.21 -26.60
CA LEU A 271 -2.68 0.34 -26.66
C LEU A 271 -3.04 -1.11 -26.95
N THR A 272 -4.12 -1.61 -26.35
CA THR A 272 -4.64 -2.97 -26.57
C THR A 272 -5.05 -3.14 -28.04
N ALA A 273 -5.91 -2.25 -28.56
CA ALA A 273 -6.37 -2.28 -29.94
C ALA A 273 -5.20 -2.13 -30.93
N GLY A 274 -4.30 -1.17 -30.68
CA GLY A 274 -3.10 -0.95 -31.50
C GLY A 274 -2.16 -2.16 -31.51
N THR A 275 -1.94 -2.80 -30.36
CA THR A 275 -1.11 -4.00 -30.24
C THR A 275 -1.75 -5.19 -30.95
N ILE A 276 -3.07 -5.39 -30.85
CA ILE A 276 -3.79 -6.44 -31.57
C ILE A 276 -3.70 -6.22 -33.08
N TRP A 277 -3.91 -4.98 -33.54
CA TRP A 277 -3.82 -4.64 -34.95
C TRP A 277 -2.40 -4.88 -35.51
N GLN A 278 -1.36 -4.42 -34.82
CA GLN A 278 0.04 -4.66 -35.21
C GLN A 278 0.39 -6.15 -35.21
N ASN A 279 -0.05 -6.91 -34.20
CA ASN A 279 0.19 -8.37 -34.17
C ASN A 279 -0.53 -9.13 -35.30
N ARG A 280 -1.67 -8.63 -35.79
CA ARG A 280 -2.36 -9.19 -36.96
C ARG A 280 -1.66 -8.84 -38.27
N LYS A 281 -1.15 -7.61 -38.37
CA LYS A 281 -0.45 -7.12 -39.56
C LYS A 281 0.93 -7.75 -39.71
N ASP A 282 1.70 -7.80 -38.61
CA ASP A 282 3.09 -8.25 -38.58
C ASP A 282 3.29 -9.30 -37.44
N PRO A 283 2.81 -10.55 -37.63
CA PRO A 283 2.81 -11.58 -36.58
C PRO A 283 4.22 -12.02 -36.15
N GLU A 284 5.18 -11.97 -37.08
CA GLU A 284 6.57 -12.40 -36.87
C GLU A 284 7.35 -11.45 -35.95
N GLU A 285 6.94 -10.17 -35.86
CA GLU A 285 7.59 -9.20 -34.99
C GLU A 285 7.21 -9.35 -33.51
N SER A 286 6.19 -10.14 -33.19
CA SER A 286 5.78 -10.37 -31.80
C SER A 286 6.80 -11.27 -31.11
N SER A 287 7.57 -10.71 -30.18
CA SER A 287 8.57 -11.51 -29.46
C SER A 287 7.89 -12.56 -28.57
N PHE A 288 8.56 -13.68 -28.37
CA PHE A 288 8.12 -14.71 -27.45
C PHE A 288 7.78 -14.15 -26.06
N GLY A 289 8.58 -13.19 -25.56
CA GLY A 289 8.32 -12.52 -24.29
C GLY A 289 6.97 -11.80 -24.24
N GLN A 290 6.59 -11.06 -25.28
CA GLN A 290 5.27 -10.42 -25.32
C GLN A 290 4.13 -11.42 -25.19
N ARG A 291 4.23 -12.57 -25.86
CA ARG A 291 3.20 -13.62 -25.81
C ARG A 291 3.14 -14.27 -24.43
N ALA A 292 4.29 -14.52 -23.81
CA ALA A 292 4.37 -15.06 -22.45
C ALA A 292 3.75 -14.09 -21.43
N PHE A 293 4.04 -12.79 -21.53
CA PHE A 293 3.46 -11.78 -20.64
C PHE A 293 1.98 -11.48 -20.91
N LEU A 294 1.51 -11.62 -22.15
CA LEU A 294 0.07 -11.61 -22.44
C LEU A 294 -0.63 -12.76 -21.72
N CYS A 295 -0.05 -13.96 -21.75
CA CYS A 295 -0.63 -15.10 -21.05
C CYS A 295 -0.62 -14.89 -19.54
N LEU A 296 0.50 -14.43 -18.96
CA LEU A 296 0.56 -14.10 -17.53
C LEU A 296 -0.49 -13.05 -17.16
N ALA A 297 -0.59 -11.95 -17.90
CA ALA A 297 -1.60 -10.92 -17.66
C ALA A 297 -3.02 -11.49 -17.75
N GLY A 298 -3.31 -12.31 -18.76
CA GLY A 298 -4.61 -12.98 -18.91
C GLY A 298 -4.97 -13.89 -17.73
N VAL A 299 -3.99 -14.64 -17.21
CA VAL A 299 -4.17 -15.47 -16.02
C VAL A 299 -4.38 -14.62 -14.76
N LEU A 300 -3.61 -13.55 -14.57
CA LEU A 300 -3.81 -12.63 -13.45
C LEU A 300 -5.17 -11.93 -13.50
N PHE A 301 -5.65 -11.55 -14.69
CA PHE A 301 -7.01 -11.04 -14.88
C PHE A 301 -8.07 -12.11 -14.60
N GLY A 302 -7.85 -13.36 -15.03
CA GLY A 302 -8.74 -14.47 -14.68
C GLY A 302 -8.86 -14.64 -13.17
N LEU A 303 -7.73 -14.62 -12.46
CA LEU A 303 -7.69 -14.68 -10.99
C LEU A 303 -8.36 -13.46 -10.34
N TYR A 304 -8.18 -12.26 -10.91
CA TYR A 304 -8.89 -11.05 -10.48
C TYR A 304 -10.41 -11.23 -10.51
N PHE A 305 -10.98 -11.96 -11.49
CA PHE A 305 -12.43 -12.19 -11.55
C PHE A 305 -12.93 -13.34 -10.68
N ILE A 306 -12.06 -14.27 -10.30
CA ILE A 306 -12.44 -15.50 -9.60
C ILE A 306 -12.21 -15.38 -8.09
N LEU A 307 -11.15 -14.68 -7.67
CA LEU A 307 -10.78 -14.57 -6.26
C LEU A 307 -11.75 -13.68 -5.48
N PRO A 308 -12.06 -14.02 -4.21
CA PRO A 308 -12.81 -13.15 -3.32
C PRO A 308 -12.03 -11.87 -3.02
N ASN A 309 -12.72 -10.81 -2.57
CA ASN A 309 -12.05 -9.55 -2.22
C ASN A 309 -11.34 -9.61 -0.87
N SER A 310 -11.72 -10.56 -0.01
CA SER A 310 -11.13 -10.77 1.30
C SER A 310 -10.80 -12.24 1.50
N ILE A 311 -9.69 -12.51 2.20
CA ILE A 311 -9.24 -13.85 2.62
C ILE A 311 -8.74 -13.71 4.07
N GLY A 312 -9.40 -14.40 5.01
CA GLY A 312 -9.21 -14.17 6.43
C GLY A 312 -9.35 -12.68 6.77
N PRO A 313 -8.47 -12.11 7.63
CA PRO A 313 -8.51 -10.69 7.98
C PRO A 313 -8.04 -9.73 6.85
N GLY A 314 -7.49 -10.25 5.74
CA GLY A 314 -6.96 -9.43 4.65
C GLY A 314 -8.02 -9.11 3.57
N GLY A 315 -8.32 -7.82 3.33
CA GLY A 315 -9.22 -7.35 2.26
C GLY A 315 -8.51 -6.82 1.00
N TRP A 316 -9.24 -6.29 -0.01
CA TRP A 316 -8.71 -5.67 -1.26
C TRP A 316 -7.86 -6.59 -2.16
N VAL A 317 -8.12 -7.89 -2.17
CA VAL A 317 -7.40 -8.84 -3.05
C VAL A 317 -7.56 -8.45 -4.53
N ASN A 318 -8.77 -8.06 -4.95
CA ASN A 318 -9.05 -7.71 -6.33
C ASN A 318 -8.30 -6.42 -6.76
N ASP A 319 -8.33 -5.35 -5.97
CA ASP A 319 -7.58 -4.11 -6.27
C ASP A 319 -6.07 -4.35 -6.39
N ARG A 320 -5.50 -5.18 -5.51
CA ARG A 320 -4.07 -5.53 -5.54
C ARG A 320 -3.71 -6.27 -6.83
N LEU A 321 -4.55 -7.24 -7.23
CA LEU A 321 -4.38 -7.98 -8.47
C LEU A 321 -4.55 -7.11 -9.71
N ALA A 322 -5.48 -6.14 -9.69
CA ALA A 322 -5.68 -5.24 -10.81
C ALA A 322 -4.39 -4.46 -11.14
N ILE A 323 -3.68 -3.95 -10.12
CA ILE A 323 -2.39 -3.26 -10.32
C ILE A 323 -1.36 -4.20 -10.94
N LEU A 324 -1.19 -5.40 -10.37
CA LEU A 324 -0.20 -6.36 -10.86
C LEU A 324 -0.51 -6.81 -12.30
N ALA A 325 -1.78 -7.11 -12.60
CA ALA A 325 -2.22 -7.57 -13.93
C ALA A 325 -2.07 -6.48 -14.99
N VAL A 326 -2.50 -5.25 -14.70
CA VAL A 326 -2.42 -4.12 -15.64
C VAL A 326 -0.96 -3.76 -15.94
N LEU A 327 -0.10 -3.70 -14.93
CA LEU A 327 1.31 -3.39 -15.13
C LEU A 327 2.07 -4.55 -15.79
N ALA A 328 1.73 -5.82 -15.52
CA ALA A 328 2.28 -6.96 -16.25
C ALA A 328 1.89 -6.92 -17.74
N MET A 329 0.67 -6.48 -18.06
CA MET A 329 0.20 -6.29 -19.44
C MET A 329 1.05 -5.26 -20.23
N PHE A 330 1.77 -4.34 -19.57
CA PHE A 330 2.65 -3.39 -20.26
C PHE A 330 3.80 -4.12 -21.00
N ALA A 331 4.21 -5.30 -20.54
CA ALA A 331 5.19 -6.13 -21.22
C ALA A 331 4.65 -6.76 -22.52
N TRP A 332 3.33 -6.85 -22.70
CA TRP A 332 2.72 -7.28 -23.96
C TRP A 332 2.64 -6.14 -24.99
N PHE A 333 2.26 -4.92 -24.57
CA PHE A 333 2.00 -3.81 -25.49
C PHE A 333 3.15 -3.52 -26.47
N ARG A 334 2.80 -3.22 -27.72
CA ARG A 334 3.71 -2.63 -28.69
C ARG A 334 3.60 -1.11 -28.64
N VAL A 335 4.74 -0.43 -28.70
CA VAL A 335 4.77 1.03 -28.84
C VAL A 335 4.62 1.36 -30.32
N LEU A 336 3.86 2.41 -30.64
CA LEU A 336 3.60 2.84 -32.02
C LEU A 336 4.90 2.98 -32.85
N ASP A 337 4.97 2.27 -33.98
CA ASP A 337 6.19 2.17 -34.81
C ASP A 337 6.58 3.48 -35.53
N PRO A 338 5.65 4.32 -36.02
CA PRO A 338 6.04 5.59 -36.59
C PRO A 338 6.50 6.58 -35.51
N LEU A 339 7.71 7.12 -35.70
CA LEU A 339 8.36 8.05 -34.77
C LEU A 339 7.47 9.26 -34.38
N PRO A 340 6.68 9.88 -35.29
CA PRO A 340 5.78 10.98 -34.91
C PRO A 340 4.71 10.54 -33.91
N TRP A 341 4.04 9.42 -34.16
CA TRP A 341 2.99 8.90 -33.28
C TRP A 341 3.54 8.50 -31.91
N ARG A 342 4.75 7.94 -31.86
CA ARG A 342 5.44 7.66 -30.60
C ARG A 342 5.73 8.93 -29.81
N ARG A 343 6.15 10.02 -30.46
CA ARG A 343 6.39 11.31 -29.80
C ARG A 343 5.09 11.93 -29.29
N VAL A 344 4.02 11.88 -30.08
CA VAL A 344 2.68 12.34 -29.67
C VAL A 344 2.20 11.54 -28.47
N PHE A 345 2.26 10.22 -28.52
CA PHE A 345 1.87 9.36 -27.40
C PHE A 345 2.70 9.68 -26.14
N THR A 346 4.03 9.85 -26.30
CA THR A 346 4.91 10.27 -25.19
C THR A 346 4.45 11.60 -24.59
N ALA A 347 4.17 12.61 -25.42
CA ALA A 347 3.70 13.91 -24.95
C ALA A 347 2.38 13.80 -24.19
N ILE A 348 1.45 12.96 -24.67
CA ILE A 348 0.16 12.70 -24.00
C ILE A 348 0.38 12.08 -22.63
N VAL A 349 1.19 11.01 -22.51
CA VAL A 349 1.42 10.36 -21.22
C VAL A 349 2.22 11.23 -20.24
N VAL A 350 3.13 12.09 -20.74
CA VAL A 350 3.81 13.10 -19.91
C VAL A 350 2.82 14.12 -19.39
N LEU A 351 1.98 14.69 -20.27
CA LEU A 351 0.95 15.64 -19.85
C LEU A 351 0.01 15.01 -18.83
N LEU A 352 -0.41 13.77 -19.05
CA LEU A 352 -1.25 13.03 -18.12
C LEU A 352 -0.58 12.87 -16.75
N ALA A 353 0.69 12.49 -16.70
CA ALA A 353 1.44 12.39 -15.46
C ALA A 353 1.57 13.76 -14.74
N LEU A 354 1.83 14.84 -15.49
CA LEU A 354 1.93 16.19 -14.92
C LEU A 354 0.59 16.71 -14.38
N VAL A 355 -0.52 16.45 -15.07
CA VAL A 355 -1.86 16.80 -14.58
C VAL A 355 -2.22 15.94 -13.36
N ASN A 356 -1.86 14.66 -13.37
CA ASN A 356 -2.07 13.74 -12.25
C ASN A 356 -1.36 14.22 -10.98
N ILE A 357 -0.06 14.54 -11.06
CA ILE A 357 0.69 14.99 -9.89
C ILE A 357 0.27 16.38 -9.41
N LEU A 358 -0.12 17.29 -10.32
CA LEU A 358 -0.70 18.57 -9.95
C LEU A 358 -2.02 18.38 -9.17
N TYR A 359 -2.90 17.50 -9.66
CA TYR A 359 -4.13 17.15 -8.97
C TYR A 359 -3.86 16.57 -7.57
N VAL A 360 -2.92 15.63 -7.44
CA VAL A 360 -2.50 15.06 -6.14
C VAL A 360 -1.98 16.17 -5.22
N GLY A 361 -1.12 17.07 -5.70
CA GLY A 361 -0.62 18.19 -4.91
C GLY A 361 -1.70 19.14 -4.40
N ILE A 362 -2.72 19.44 -5.23
CA ILE A 362 -3.88 20.24 -4.80
C ILE A 362 -4.68 19.51 -3.71
N ARG A 363 -4.90 18.20 -3.85
CA ARG A 363 -5.59 17.41 -2.81
C ARG A 363 -4.78 17.40 -1.51
N PHE A 364 -3.48 17.18 -1.59
CA PHE A 364 -2.61 17.18 -0.41
C PHE A 364 -2.62 18.52 0.32
N LYS A 365 -2.59 19.64 -0.41
CA LYS A 365 -2.71 20.98 0.18
C LYS A 365 -3.99 21.12 1.01
N ASN A 366 -5.13 20.73 0.44
CA ASN A 366 -6.43 20.86 1.10
C ASN A 366 -6.53 19.94 2.32
N LEU A 367 -6.14 18.67 2.17
CA LEU A 367 -6.19 17.69 3.26
C LEU A 367 -5.21 18.04 4.38
N ASN A 368 -4.04 18.60 4.07
CA ASN A 368 -3.11 19.06 5.11
C ASN A 368 -3.71 20.19 5.96
N ALA A 369 -4.52 21.09 5.38
CA ALA A 369 -5.21 22.12 6.16
C ALA A 369 -6.16 21.49 7.20
N GLU A 370 -6.87 20.41 6.84
CA GLU A 370 -7.74 19.69 7.77
C GLU A 370 -6.95 18.87 8.79
N ILE A 371 -5.85 18.21 8.40
CA ILE A 371 -4.97 17.48 9.33
C ILE A 371 -4.30 18.45 10.32
N HIS A 372 -3.95 19.66 9.90
CA HIS A 372 -3.46 20.69 10.81
C HIS A 372 -4.49 21.06 11.87
N GLN A 373 -5.78 21.16 11.52
CA GLN A 373 -6.85 21.40 12.49
C GLN A 373 -7.01 20.22 13.44
N PHE A 374 -6.98 18.99 12.93
CA PHE A 374 -7.03 17.79 13.76
C PHE A 374 -5.86 17.72 14.75
N ASN A 375 -4.68 18.21 14.39
CA ASN A 375 -3.47 18.15 15.21
C ASN A 375 -3.25 19.38 16.12
N ALA A 376 -4.25 20.26 16.30
CA ALA A 376 -4.11 21.49 17.06
C ALA A 376 -3.70 21.27 18.53
N PHE A 377 -4.05 20.12 19.13
CA PHE A 377 -3.79 19.81 20.53
C PHE A 377 -2.65 18.82 20.77
N VAL A 378 -1.87 18.43 19.74
CA VAL A 378 -0.77 17.46 19.88
C VAL A 378 0.22 17.87 21.00
N GLN A 379 0.52 19.16 21.11
CA GLN A 379 1.45 19.68 22.14
C GLN A 379 0.83 19.75 23.55
N GLN A 380 -0.49 19.58 23.70
CA GLN A 380 -1.19 19.70 24.99
C GLN A 380 -1.28 18.37 25.76
N ILE A 381 -1.11 17.22 25.08
CA ILE A 381 -1.17 15.90 25.73
C ILE A 381 -0.07 15.76 26.78
N GLY A 382 1.16 16.17 26.47
CA GLY A 382 2.33 15.91 27.31
C GLY A 382 2.93 14.51 27.07
N LYS A 383 3.81 14.07 27.98
CA LYS A 383 4.52 12.78 27.86
C LYS A 383 3.77 11.64 28.55
N ASN A 384 3.87 10.42 27.98
CA ASN A 384 3.39 9.16 28.55
C ASN A 384 1.91 9.21 28.95
N LYS A 385 1.07 9.65 28.02
CA LYS A 385 -0.38 9.78 28.24
C LYS A 385 -1.15 8.77 27.41
N VAL A 386 -2.19 8.22 28.02
CA VAL A 386 -3.11 7.30 27.36
C VAL A 386 -4.25 8.10 26.72
N ILE A 387 -4.47 7.89 25.43
CA ILE A 387 -5.49 8.59 24.64
C ILE A 387 -6.50 7.59 24.09
N LEU A 388 -7.79 7.87 24.30
CA LEU A 388 -8.90 7.22 23.64
C LEU A 388 -9.46 8.12 22.53
N PRO A 389 -9.26 7.78 21.25
CA PRO A 389 -9.79 8.58 20.15
C PRO A 389 -11.18 8.12 19.73
N LEU A 390 -12.11 9.07 19.64
CA LEU A 390 -13.44 8.90 19.03
C LEU A 390 -13.55 9.83 17.84
N HIS A 391 -13.88 9.30 16.66
CA HIS A 391 -13.99 10.09 15.43
C HIS A 391 -15.30 9.80 14.69
N PHE A 392 -16.01 10.86 14.32
CA PHE A 392 -17.32 10.78 13.65
C PHE A 392 -17.29 11.37 12.23
N ASP A 393 -16.15 11.95 11.83
CA ASP A 393 -15.86 12.33 10.43
C ASP A 393 -14.53 11.71 9.99
N PRO A 394 -14.53 10.41 9.60
CA PRO A 394 -13.29 9.70 9.27
C PRO A 394 -12.64 10.19 7.97
N ARG A 395 -13.37 10.91 7.09
CA ARG A 395 -12.92 11.25 5.74
C ARG A 395 -12.63 12.73 5.52
N GLY A 396 -13.27 13.64 6.26
CA GLY A 396 -13.18 15.08 5.98
C GLY A 396 -13.58 15.39 4.53
N SER A 397 -12.77 16.18 3.82
CA SER A 397 -13.01 16.46 2.39
C SER A 397 -12.63 15.32 1.43
N SER A 398 -12.00 14.24 1.92
CA SER A 398 -11.81 13.03 1.13
C SER A 398 -13.15 12.35 0.89
N LYS A 399 -13.35 11.77 -0.29
CA LYS A 399 -14.59 11.02 -0.60
C LYS A 399 -14.47 9.52 -0.35
N ARG A 400 -13.25 8.98 -0.36
CA ARG A 400 -13.01 7.53 -0.28
C ARG A 400 -12.02 7.13 0.81
N VAL A 401 -10.78 7.64 0.79
CA VAL A 401 -9.79 7.39 1.86
C VAL A 401 -10.17 8.10 3.15
N GLY A 402 -10.20 7.40 4.28
CA GLY A 402 -10.48 7.94 5.61
C GLY A 402 -9.25 8.53 6.29
N ILE A 403 -8.87 9.77 5.95
CA ILE A 403 -7.63 10.40 6.45
C ILE A 403 -7.59 10.61 7.98
N PHE A 404 -8.73 10.50 8.67
CA PHE A 404 -8.81 10.68 10.13
C PHE A 404 -8.95 9.38 10.93
N VAL A 405 -9.20 8.24 10.26
CA VAL A 405 -9.43 6.94 10.94
C VAL A 405 -8.34 6.64 11.95
N ASN A 406 -7.07 6.81 11.56
CA ASN A 406 -5.94 6.55 12.45
C ASN A 406 -5.15 7.81 12.82
N ALA A 407 -5.69 9.00 12.56
CA ALA A 407 -4.95 10.25 12.75
C ALA A 407 -4.58 10.52 14.22
N ALA A 408 -5.26 9.90 15.18
CA ALA A 408 -4.90 9.98 16.60
C ALA A 408 -3.47 9.52 16.89
N ASN A 409 -2.86 8.69 16.03
CA ASN A 409 -1.45 8.32 16.16
C ASN A 409 -0.49 9.52 16.09
N TYR A 410 -0.87 10.65 15.46
CA TYR A 410 -0.08 11.89 15.50
C TYR A 410 0.11 12.42 16.93
N TYR A 411 -0.85 12.18 17.81
CA TYR A 411 -0.80 12.61 19.22
C TYR A 411 0.15 11.79 20.07
N CYS A 412 0.68 10.67 19.54
CA CYS A 412 1.59 9.76 20.24
C CYS A 412 3.00 9.73 19.63
N LEU A 413 3.32 10.66 18.72
CA LEU A 413 4.65 10.80 18.15
C LEU A 413 5.57 11.62 19.09
N ASP A 414 6.79 11.15 19.30
CA ASP A 414 7.86 11.77 20.10
C ASP A 414 7.51 12.14 21.56
N ASN A 415 6.52 11.47 22.16
CA ASN A 415 6.09 11.77 23.54
C ASN A 415 5.79 10.54 24.41
N GLY A 416 5.95 9.32 23.91
CA GLY A 416 5.64 8.08 24.66
C GLY A 416 4.14 7.87 24.92
N GLY A 417 3.26 8.59 24.24
CA GLY A 417 1.82 8.44 24.36
C GLY A 417 1.36 7.05 23.92
N ILE A 418 0.25 6.59 24.51
CA ILE A 418 -0.38 5.30 24.24
C ILE A 418 -1.72 5.57 23.56
N ASN A 419 -1.85 5.18 22.29
CA ASN A 419 -3.10 5.30 21.56
C ASN A 419 -3.92 4.00 21.65
N LEU A 420 -5.11 4.08 22.24
CA LEU A 420 -6.05 2.94 22.32
C LEU A 420 -6.81 2.70 21.01
N GLY A 421 -6.81 3.66 20.10
CA GLY A 421 -7.27 3.50 18.73
C GLY A 421 -6.18 2.99 17.76
N ASN A 422 -5.12 2.33 18.25
CA ASN A 422 -4.06 1.81 17.38
C ASN A 422 -4.48 0.48 16.76
N TYR A 423 -5.14 0.50 15.60
CA TYR A 423 -5.73 -0.71 14.99
C TYR A 423 -4.75 -1.86 14.69
N GLU A 424 -3.43 -1.61 14.58
CA GLU A 424 -2.46 -2.65 14.19
C GLU A 424 -2.27 -3.70 15.28
N ILE A 425 -2.49 -3.34 16.55
CA ILE A 425 -2.18 -4.20 17.71
C ILE A 425 -3.07 -5.45 17.81
N GLN A 426 -4.19 -5.48 17.09
CA GLN A 426 -5.18 -6.56 17.16
C GLN A 426 -4.95 -7.67 16.13
N PHE A 427 -4.08 -7.46 15.13
CA PHE A 427 -3.84 -8.44 14.07
C PHE A 427 -2.52 -9.19 14.26
N ASP A 428 -2.53 -10.45 13.85
CA ASP A 428 -1.40 -11.36 14.02
C ASP A 428 -0.23 -11.06 13.07
N TYR A 429 -0.49 -10.28 12.02
CA TYR A 429 0.45 -9.87 10.97
C TYR A 429 1.04 -8.46 11.15
N PHE A 430 1.05 -7.93 12.37
CA PHE A 430 1.77 -6.70 12.74
C PHE A 430 2.77 -6.93 13.90
N PRO A 431 3.82 -6.09 14.00
CA PRO A 431 4.95 -6.32 14.90
C PRO A 431 4.73 -5.88 16.35
N ILE A 432 3.73 -5.04 16.62
CA ILE A 432 3.41 -4.55 17.95
C ILE A 432 2.04 -5.10 18.37
N ARG A 433 1.92 -5.51 19.63
CA ARG A 433 0.65 -5.90 20.26
C ARG A 433 0.59 -5.30 21.66
N PHE A 434 -0.60 -5.15 22.24
CA PHE A 434 -0.68 -4.92 23.68
C PHE A 434 -0.16 -6.17 24.42
N ASN A 435 0.50 -5.97 25.55
CA ASN A 435 0.98 -7.07 26.38
C ASN A 435 -0.21 -7.80 27.04
N ALA A 436 0.06 -9.00 27.56
CA ALA A 436 -0.98 -9.86 28.13
C ALA A 436 -1.63 -9.31 29.40
N ASP A 437 -1.00 -8.33 30.05
CA ASP A 437 -1.49 -7.72 31.30
C ASP A 437 -2.39 -6.49 31.04
N PHE A 438 -2.48 -6.04 29.78
CA PHE A 438 -3.30 -4.89 29.41
C PHE A 438 -4.79 -5.25 29.42
N GLU A 439 -5.57 -4.52 30.24
CA GLU A 439 -7.01 -4.65 30.29
C GLU A 439 -7.67 -3.91 29.11
N THR A 440 -8.19 -4.69 28.17
CA THR A 440 -8.88 -4.17 26.99
C THR A 440 -10.28 -3.68 27.35
N PRO A 441 -10.81 -2.63 26.69
CA PRO A 441 -12.17 -2.16 26.93
C PRO A 441 -13.26 -3.22 26.71
N LEU A 442 -12.97 -4.23 25.86
CA LEU A 442 -13.83 -5.36 25.55
C LEU A 442 -12.98 -6.63 25.40
N GLU A 443 -13.53 -7.80 25.74
CA GLU A 443 -12.86 -9.10 25.57
C GLU A 443 -12.71 -9.52 24.09
N GLU A 444 -13.44 -8.86 23.18
CA GLU A 444 -13.42 -9.16 21.75
C GLU A 444 -12.05 -8.85 21.13
N LYS A 445 -11.53 -9.78 20.30
CA LYS A 445 -10.22 -9.63 19.66
C LYS A 445 -10.09 -8.33 18.86
N GLU A 446 -11.14 -7.93 18.15
CA GLU A 446 -11.15 -6.74 17.29
C GLU A 446 -11.74 -5.49 17.97
N TRP A 447 -11.57 -5.35 19.29
CA TRP A 447 -12.14 -4.25 20.06
C TRP A 447 -11.73 -2.84 19.58
N VAL A 448 -10.57 -2.70 18.93
CA VAL A 448 -10.15 -1.39 18.38
C VAL A 448 -11.04 -0.99 17.20
N GLN A 449 -11.56 -1.95 16.43
CA GLN A 449 -12.57 -1.66 15.41
C GLN A 449 -13.86 -1.14 16.04
N ILE A 450 -14.24 -1.67 17.21
CA ILE A 450 -15.43 -1.21 17.95
C ILE A 450 -15.23 0.24 18.42
N VAL A 451 -14.04 0.60 18.91
CA VAL A 451 -13.71 2.00 19.25
C VAL A 451 -13.89 2.95 18.06
N HIS A 452 -13.59 2.50 16.85
CA HIS A 452 -13.69 3.32 15.64
C HIS A 452 -15.08 3.38 15.02
N TRP A 453 -15.85 2.30 15.08
CA TRP A 453 -17.08 2.15 14.28
C TRP A 453 -18.36 1.96 15.09
N GLU A 454 -18.24 1.52 16.35
CA GLU A 454 -19.37 1.24 17.25
C GLU A 454 -19.05 1.74 18.68
N PRO A 455 -18.65 3.02 18.87
CA PRO A 455 -18.18 3.53 20.15
C PRO A 455 -19.26 3.50 21.25
N GLU A 456 -20.54 3.40 20.89
CA GLU A 456 -21.67 3.20 21.81
C GLU A 456 -21.62 1.88 22.57
N ARG A 457 -20.83 0.90 22.11
CA ARG A 457 -20.60 -0.37 22.81
C ARG A 457 -19.54 -0.28 23.90
N ILE A 458 -18.77 0.81 23.94
CA ILE A 458 -17.74 1.05 24.95
C ILE A 458 -18.36 1.76 26.14
N ASP A 459 -18.17 1.22 27.35
CA ASP A 459 -18.52 1.94 28.58
C ASP A 459 -17.49 3.06 28.84
N LEU A 460 -17.77 4.23 28.26
CA LEU A 460 -16.89 5.39 28.38
C LEU A 460 -16.73 5.87 29.82
N CYS A 461 -17.71 5.63 30.68
CA CYS A 461 -17.68 6.07 32.07
C CYS A 461 -16.77 5.17 32.92
N ASP A 462 -16.83 3.86 32.70
CA ASP A 462 -15.92 2.89 33.33
C ASP A 462 -14.47 3.15 32.90
N TYR A 463 -14.26 3.45 31.62
CA TYR A 463 -12.93 3.66 31.08
C TYR A 463 -12.32 5.05 31.35
N ALA A 464 -13.07 5.96 31.96
CA ALA A 464 -12.63 7.35 32.21
C ALA A 464 -11.41 7.44 33.13
N ASP A 465 -11.20 6.46 34.00
CA ASP A 465 -10.05 6.39 34.93
C ASP A 465 -8.82 5.74 34.28
N ASN A 466 -9.00 5.00 33.17
CA ASN A 466 -7.95 4.30 32.44
C ASN A 466 -7.33 5.15 31.31
N VAL A 467 -7.86 6.35 31.07
CA VAL A 467 -7.39 7.26 30.01
C VAL A 467 -7.08 8.64 30.57
N ASP A 468 -5.95 9.22 30.14
CA ASP A 468 -5.64 10.60 30.49
C ASP A 468 -6.49 11.58 29.67
N TYR A 469 -6.73 11.24 28.40
CA TYR A 469 -7.47 12.08 27.48
C TYR A 469 -8.41 11.30 26.58
N LEU A 470 -9.62 11.83 26.39
CA LEU A 470 -10.51 11.45 25.30
C LEU A 470 -10.40 12.50 24.20
N LEU A 471 -9.96 12.06 23.01
CA LEU A 471 -9.81 12.90 21.82
C LEU A 471 -11.02 12.71 20.92
N LEU A 472 -11.85 13.75 20.81
CA LEU A 472 -13.06 13.72 20.01
C LEU A 472 -12.88 14.52 18.72
N TRP A 473 -13.18 13.90 17.59
CA TRP A 473 -13.24 14.55 16.29
C TRP A 473 -14.65 14.49 15.70
N ASP A 474 -15.25 15.67 15.58
CA ASP A 474 -16.65 15.88 15.18
C ASP A 474 -17.69 15.42 16.23
N THR A 475 -18.96 15.55 15.88
CA THR A 475 -20.10 15.33 16.78
C THR A 475 -20.50 13.85 16.79
N PRO A 476 -20.73 13.23 17.97
CA PRO A 476 -21.21 11.85 18.04
C PRO A 476 -22.50 11.64 17.27
N ASP A 477 -22.56 10.54 16.51
CA ASP A 477 -23.76 10.15 15.75
C ASP A 477 -24.89 9.68 16.67
N GLU A 478 -24.53 8.97 17.75
CA GLU A 478 -25.46 8.41 18.72
C GLU A 478 -25.54 9.25 20.01
N PRO A 479 -26.75 9.61 20.49
CA PRO A 479 -26.92 10.43 21.70
C PRO A 479 -26.27 9.84 22.94
N ILE A 480 -26.28 8.50 23.07
CA ILE A 480 -25.73 7.79 24.23
C ILE A 480 -24.24 8.09 24.43
N VAL A 481 -23.49 8.24 23.35
CA VAL A 481 -22.06 8.56 23.39
C VAL A 481 -21.85 9.99 23.86
N ALA A 482 -22.63 10.95 23.33
CA ALA A 482 -22.55 12.35 23.75
C ALA A 482 -22.92 12.52 25.23
N GLU A 483 -23.98 11.85 25.69
CA GLU A 483 -24.42 11.85 27.09
C GLU A 483 -23.36 11.24 28.02
N ALA A 484 -22.73 10.13 27.62
CA ALA A 484 -21.66 9.51 28.40
C ALA A 484 -20.42 10.42 28.51
N ILE A 485 -20.01 11.08 27.41
CA ILE A 485 -18.90 12.04 27.42
C ILE A 485 -19.24 13.21 28.37
N GLU A 486 -20.45 13.78 28.27
CA GLU A 486 -20.87 14.87 29.15
C GLU A 486 -20.96 14.44 30.61
N ALA A 487 -21.40 13.22 30.91
CA ALA A 487 -21.50 12.72 32.27
C ALA A 487 -20.13 12.48 32.91
N CYS A 488 -19.19 11.88 32.17
CA CYS A 488 -17.99 11.25 32.73
C CYS A 488 -16.67 11.96 32.35
N TYR A 489 -16.71 12.94 31.45
CA TYR A 489 -15.52 13.69 31.04
C TYR A 489 -15.73 15.21 31.10
N THR A 490 -14.65 15.94 31.36
CA THR A 490 -14.59 17.41 31.40
C THR A 490 -13.87 17.92 30.16
N LEU A 491 -14.49 18.86 29.45
CA LEU A 491 -13.87 19.53 28.31
C LEU A 491 -12.67 20.36 28.77
N VAL A 492 -11.50 20.10 28.21
CA VAL A 492 -10.24 20.80 28.52
C VAL A 492 -9.87 21.78 27.42
N ALA A 493 -10.08 21.41 26.16
CA ALA A 493 -9.81 22.27 25.00
C ALA A 493 -10.80 21.99 23.86
N SER A 494 -11.10 23.02 23.07
CA SER A 494 -12.03 22.94 21.93
C SER A 494 -11.60 23.89 20.82
N GLU A 495 -11.47 23.37 19.59
CA GLU A 495 -11.14 24.14 18.40
C GLU A 495 -11.87 23.56 17.18
N GLY A 496 -12.88 24.26 16.70
CA GLY A 496 -13.71 23.79 15.59
C GLY A 496 -14.37 22.44 15.89
N LYS A 497 -14.03 21.41 15.10
CA LYS A 497 -14.51 20.02 15.27
C LYS A 497 -13.75 19.25 16.36
N LEU A 498 -12.56 19.70 16.73
CA LEU A 498 -11.68 19.00 17.66
C LEU A 498 -12.03 19.37 19.10
N LYS A 499 -12.22 18.36 19.94
CA LYS A 499 -12.39 18.53 21.38
C LYS A 499 -11.49 17.57 22.14
N LEU A 500 -10.89 18.06 23.22
CA LEU A 500 -10.07 17.28 24.13
C LEU A 500 -10.74 17.27 25.50
N PHE A 501 -10.98 16.08 26.04
CA PHE A 501 -11.59 15.89 27.33
C PHE A 501 -10.67 15.12 28.28
N LYS A 502 -10.91 15.27 29.58
CA LYS A 502 -10.26 14.54 30.67
C LYS A 502 -11.31 13.89 31.57
N GLY A 503 -11.07 12.69 32.11
CA GLY A 503 -12.00 12.04 33.05
C GLY A 503 -12.39 12.93 34.24
N LYS A 504 -13.65 12.83 34.71
CA LYS A 504 -14.26 13.72 35.73
C LYS A 504 -13.97 13.36 37.19
N ARG A 505 -13.18 12.33 37.49
CA ARG A 505 -13.00 11.84 38.86
C ARG A 505 -11.62 12.13 39.42
#